data_AF-A0A957SYY5-F1
#
_entry.id   AF-A0A957SYY5-F1
#
_cell.length_a   1.000
_cell.length_b   1.000
_cell.length_c   1.000
_cell.angle_alpha   90.00
_cell.angle_beta   90.00
_cell.angle_gamma   90.00
#
_symmetry.space_group_name_H-M   'P 1'
#
loop_
_entity.id
_entity.type
_entity.pdbx_description
1 polymer ?
#
loop_
_entity_poly.entity_id
_entity_poly.type
_entity_poly.pdbx_seq_one_letter_code
_entity_poly.pdbx_strand_id
1 'polypeptide(L)'
;KYGYTSPHHKQWLTAPERSGLYYLHAKTPSGAFFACPWIVAPVQPTAKIAVLASNITWNAYNNFGGRSNYISPVRLPPVPTVNARMDLKRYTDPNHLNYDADHYDPLSFDRPEPINTVPEATQLTDPITGRAPNHIAPAEWRFLGWLEREGFAYDFYGETQFHNGDVPLDAYDVLVISTHPEYWSRKMYFTLKAWVHERGGKLLYLGGNGINAEVEFPDEYTMIVQNANERVWMQDPTIESRFHARVGESEANLLGIVYDPRGIMTAAPYRVVDADHWVFANTGLQNGDTFGKVSLHERVPGGASGHETDKISASSPSNVHLLAEGLNPEEGGGGQMVVYETASGGAVFSVGSITWVSSILVDEAVSRITANVLTRFLS
;
A
#
# COMPACT_ATOMS: atom_id res chain seq x y z
N LYS A 1 -24.76 17.07 6.48
CA LYS A 1 -25.28 18.15 7.36
C LYS A 1 -26.63 17.83 8.05
N TYR A 2 -27.09 16.58 8.06
CA TYR A 2 -28.24 16.14 8.88
C TYR A 2 -27.72 15.20 9.97
N GLY A 3 -27.91 15.56 11.24
CA GLY A 3 -27.41 14.83 12.40
C GLY A 3 -27.57 15.66 13.68
N TYR A 4 -27.41 15.03 14.85
CA TYR A 4 -27.54 15.67 16.16
C TYR A 4 -26.62 16.91 16.25
N THR A 5 -27.19 18.12 16.22
CA THR A 5 -26.44 19.39 16.14
C THR A 5 -26.07 19.98 17.49
N SER A 6 -26.26 19.25 18.59
CA SER A 6 -25.93 19.73 19.94
C SER A 6 -24.45 20.15 19.98
N PRO A 7 -24.15 21.44 20.22
CA PRO A 7 -22.76 21.89 20.34
C PRO A 7 -22.04 21.22 21.51
N HIS A 8 -22.78 20.71 22.50
CA HIS A 8 -22.25 19.96 23.64
C HIS A 8 -21.75 18.56 23.27
N HIS A 9 -22.12 18.01 22.11
CA HIS A 9 -21.66 16.70 21.64
C HIS A 9 -20.52 16.81 20.62
N LYS A 10 -20.22 18.01 20.13
CA LYS A 10 -19.10 18.22 19.21
C LYS A 10 -17.84 18.43 20.01
N GLN A 11 -16.85 17.59 19.74
CA GLN A 11 -15.49 17.77 20.23
C GLN A 11 -14.63 18.29 19.10
N TRP A 12 -13.76 19.24 19.41
CA TRP A 12 -12.81 19.82 18.46
C TRP A 12 -11.41 19.51 18.95
N LEU A 13 -10.55 19.08 18.04
CA LEU A 13 -9.14 18.87 18.28
C LEU A 13 -8.36 19.72 17.29
N THR A 14 -7.30 20.36 17.76
CA THR A 14 -6.34 21.05 16.88
C THR A 14 -5.34 20.02 16.39
N ALA A 15 -5.08 20.00 15.08
CA ALA A 15 -4.06 19.13 14.51
C ALA A 15 -2.67 19.46 15.09
N PRO A 16 -1.82 18.45 15.35
CA PRO A 16 -0.40 18.67 15.63
C PRO A 16 0.27 19.47 14.51
N GLU A 17 1.28 20.27 14.85
CA GLU A 17 2.08 21.00 13.85
C GLU A 17 2.93 20.07 13.00
N ARG A 18 3.41 18.97 13.60
CA ARG A 18 4.22 17.97 12.92
C ARG A 18 3.32 17.09 12.06
N SER A 19 3.70 16.92 10.79
CA SER A 19 3.04 15.97 9.90
C SER A 19 3.33 14.53 10.31
N GLY A 20 2.36 13.64 10.14
CA GLY A 20 2.51 12.23 10.45
C GLY A 20 1.20 11.48 10.56
N LEU A 21 1.30 10.20 10.93
CA LEU A 21 0.17 9.37 11.30
C LEU A 21 -0.04 9.43 12.81
N TYR A 22 -1.17 9.98 13.22
CA TYR A 22 -1.60 10.04 14.61
C TYR A 22 -2.73 9.06 14.86
N TYR A 23 -2.99 8.76 16.13
CA TYR A 23 -4.13 7.95 16.55
C TYR A 23 -4.95 8.68 17.61
N LEU A 24 -6.27 8.67 17.43
CA LEU A 24 -7.21 9.10 18.46
C LEU A 24 -7.53 7.92 19.36
N HIS A 25 -7.10 7.97 20.63
CA HIS A 25 -7.38 6.93 21.61
C HIS A 25 -8.69 7.22 22.35
N ALA A 26 -9.64 6.29 22.25
CA ALA A 26 -10.90 6.32 22.98
C ALA A 26 -10.90 5.23 24.06
N LYS A 27 -11.18 5.62 25.32
CA LYS A 27 -11.24 4.72 26.48
C LYS A 27 -12.53 4.91 27.26
N THR A 28 -13.16 3.80 27.65
CA THR A 28 -14.27 3.83 28.61
C THR A 28 -13.76 3.74 30.05
N PRO A 29 -14.57 4.13 31.06
CA PRO A 29 -14.23 3.90 32.47
C PRO A 29 -14.00 2.42 32.83
N SER A 30 -14.57 1.49 32.06
CA SER A 30 -14.36 0.04 32.23
C SER A 30 -13.07 -0.47 31.58
N GLY A 31 -12.29 0.40 30.92
CA GLY A 31 -11.04 0.05 30.26
C GLY A 31 -11.19 -0.47 28.83
N ALA A 32 -12.37 -0.40 28.21
CA ALA A 32 -12.51 -0.73 26.80
C ALA A 32 -11.76 0.32 25.96
N PHE A 33 -10.99 -0.13 24.97
CA PHE A 33 -10.11 0.70 24.15
C PHE A 33 -10.46 0.60 22.67
N PHE A 34 -10.40 1.73 21.98
CA PHE A 34 -10.48 1.82 20.54
C PHE A 34 -9.52 2.92 20.08
N ALA A 35 -8.90 2.73 18.91
CA ALA A 35 -8.10 3.77 18.29
C ALA A 35 -8.37 3.84 16.79
N CYS A 36 -8.45 5.04 16.25
CA CYS A 36 -8.56 5.26 14.81
C CYS A 36 -7.43 6.16 14.30
N PRO A 37 -6.96 5.91 13.06
CA PRO A 37 -5.89 6.71 12.47
C PRO A 37 -6.39 8.12 12.14
N TRP A 38 -5.48 9.09 12.26
CA TRP A 38 -5.65 10.46 11.81
C TRP A 38 -4.40 10.88 11.05
N ILE A 39 -4.57 11.12 9.74
CA ILE A 39 -3.51 11.59 8.86
C ILE A 39 -3.40 13.11 9.02
N VAL A 40 -2.22 13.58 9.41
CA VAL A 40 -1.92 15.01 9.57
C VAL A 40 -0.92 15.42 8.51
N ALA A 41 -1.41 16.08 7.46
CA ALA A 41 -0.58 16.68 6.44
C ALA A 41 0.02 18.01 6.91
N PRO A 42 1.21 18.39 6.42
CA PRO A 42 1.79 19.68 6.77
C PRO A 42 1.01 20.82 6.10
N VAL A 43 1.06 22.01 6.70
CA VAL A 43 0.45 23.22 6.10
C VAL A 43 1.21 23.66 4.84
N GLN A 44 2.53 23.47 4.84
CA GLN A 44 3.46 23.68 3.74
C GLN A 44 4.53 22.59 3.84
N PRO A 45 5.12 22.13 2.73
CA PRO A 45 6.18 21.12 2.76
C PRO A 45 7.30 21.46 3.76
N THR A 46 7.62 20.53 4.65
CA THR A 46 8.65 20.68 5.68
C THR A 46 9.84 19.75 5.50
N ALA A 47 9.71 18.76 4.62
CA ALA A 47 10.72 17.76 4.34
C ALA A 47 10.92 17.54 2.84
N LYS A 48 11.95 16.76 2.50
CA LYS A 48 12.26 16.34 1.11
C LYS A 48 11.64 15.02 0.71
N ILE A 49 11.14 14.27 1.68
CA ILE A 49 10.40 13.03 1.48
C ILE A 49 8.91 13.29 1.76
N ALA A 50 8.06 12.95 0.81
CA ALA A 50 6.63 12.77 1.05
C ALA A 50 6.31 11.27 1.12
N VAL A 51 5.50 10.86 2.09
CA VAL A 51 5.00 9.50 2.23
C VAL A 51 3.48 9.52 2.11
N LEU A 52 2.92 8.65 1.28
CA LEU A 52 1.48 8.48 1.17
C LEU A 52 0.98 7.35 2.08
N ALA A 53 -0.06 7.65 2.85
CA ALA A 53 -0.89 6.67 3.53
C ALA A 53 -1.79 5.99 2.49
N SER A 54 -1.85 4.65 2.49
CA SER A 54 -2.73 3.92 1.56
C SER A 54 -4.20 3.97 1.98
N ASN A 55 -4.72 5.15 2.29
CA ASN A 55 -6.02 5.33 2.94
C ASN A 55 -7.21 4.95 2.05
N ILE A 56 -7.01 4.88 0.73
CA ILE A 56 -8.00 4.32 -0.20
C ILE A 56 -8.08 2.80 0.01
N THR A 57 -6.93 2.10 0.09
CA THR A 57 -6.88 0.68 0.45
C THR A 57 -7.48 0.42 1.81
N TRP A 58 -7.18 1.25 2.81
CA TRP A 58 -7.78 1.12 4.15
C TRP A 58 -9.31 1.09 4.06
N ASN A 59 -9.91 2.04 3.34
CA ASN A 59 -11.36 2.08 3.16
C ASN A 59 -11.88 0.90 2.32
N ALA A 60 -11.14 0.44 1.31
CA ALA A 60 -11.55 -0.70 0.47
C ALA A 60 -11.66 -2.00 1.28
N TYR A 61 -10.80 -2.19 2.27
CA TYR A 61 -10.82 -3.34 3.17
C TYR A 61 -11.76 -3.15 4.37
N ASN A 62 -12.12 -1.92 4.72
CA ASN A 62 -12.97 -1.61 5.86
C ASN A 62 -14.40 -2.15 5.66
N ASN A 63 -14.76 -3.17 6.44
CA ASN A 63 -16.06 -3.83 6.42
C ASN A 63 -17.05 -3.31 7.46
N PHE A 64 -16.75 -2.16 8.09
CA PHE A 64 -17.67 -1.51 9.00
C PHE A 64 -19.02 -1.25 8.29
N GLY A 65 -20.11 -1.55 8.99
CA GLY A 65 -21.47 -1.47 8.43
C GLY A 65 -21.87 -2.65 7.54
N GLY A 66 -21.04 -3.70 7.45
CA GLY A 66 -21.37 -4.93 6.72
C GLY A 66 -21.01 -4.92 5.23
N ARG A 67 -20.28 -3.89 4.76
CA ARG A 67 -19.83 -3.78 3.38
C ARG A 67 -18.38 -3.29 3.27
N SER A 68 -17.63 -3.90 2.37
CA SER A 68 -16.32 -3.47 1.88
C SER A 68 -16.13 -3.95 0.44
N ASN A 69 -14.97 -3.71 -0.16
CA ASN A 69 -14.64 -4.32 -1.45
C ASN A 69 -14.56 -5.86 -1.36
N TYR A 70 -14.39 -6.45 -0.18
CA TYR A 70 -14.27 -7.90 -0.01
C TYR A 70 -15.48 -8.55 0.67
N ILE A 71 -16.45 -7.74 1.11
CA ILE A 71 -17.67 -8.17 1.79
C ILE A 71 -18.83 -7.43 1.16
N SER A 72 -19.71 -8.14 0.45
CA SER A 72 -20.83 -7.54 -0.30
C SER A 72 -20.36 -6.44 -1.28
N PRO A 73 -19.40 -6.75 -2.17
CA PRO A 73 -18.72 -5.75 -3.00
C PRO A 73 -19.65 -4.90 -3.84
N VAL A 74 -20.67 -5.52 -4.45
CA VAL A 74 -21.61 -4.83 -5.35
C VAL A 74 -22.44 -3.80 -4.58
N ARG A 75 -23.06 -4.21 -3.46
CA ARG A 75 -23.93 -3.40 -2.62
C ARG A 75 -24.29 -4.14 -1.34
N LEU A 76 -24.90 -3.44 -0.38
CA LEU A 76 -25.47 -4.10 0.79
C LEU A 76 -26.57 -5.09 0.37
N PRO A 77 -26.60 -6.30 0.95
CA PRO A 77 -27.68 -7.24 0.69
C PRO A 77 -29.02 -6.71 1.24
N PRO A 78 -30.15 -7.12 0.64
CA PRO A 78 -31.48 -6.71 1.11
C PRO A 78 -31.82 -7.26 2.51
N VAL A 79 -31.13 -8.33 2.94
CA VAL A 79 -31.24 -8.91 4.28
C VAL A 79 -29.89 -8.82 5.00
N PRO A 80 -29.86 -8.51 6.30
CA PRO A 80 -28.61 -8.43 7.05
C PRO A 80 -27.84 -9.76 7.06
N THR A 81 -26.51 -9.67 6.96
CA THR A 81 -25.61 -10.80 7.27
C THR A 81 -25.53 -10.96 8.78
N VAL A 82 -26.05 -12.06 9.32
CA VAL A 82 -25.99 -12.42 10.74
C VAL A 82 -24.82 -13.36 11.00
N ASN A 83 -24.58 -14.32 10.11
CA ASN A 83 -23.44 -15.21 10.14
C ASN A 83 -22.73 -15.21 8.78
N ALA A 84 -21.53 -14.65 8.73
CA ALA A 84 -20.75 -14.52 7.51
C ALA A 84 -20.52 -15.86 6.78
N ARG A 85 -20.41 -16.99 7.49
CA ARG A 85 -20.20 -18.31 6.86
C ARG A 85 -21.47 -18.97 6.33
N MET A 86 -22.64 -18.50 6.76
CA MET A 86 -23.93 -19.07 6.33
C MET A 86 -24.70 -18.14 5.39
N ASP A 87 -24.36 -16.85 5.35
CA ASP A 87 -25.14 -15.85 4.60
C ASP A 87 -24.38 -15.25 3.41
N LEU A 88 -23.04 -15.25 3.42
CA LEU A 88 -22.27 -14.69 2.31
C LEU A 88 -22.23 -15.66 1.14
N LYS A 89 -22.54 -15.16 -0.07
CA LYS A 89 -22.51 -15.93 -1.33
C LYS A 89 -21.24 -16.75 -1.53
N ARG A 90 -20.07 -16.21 -1.15
CA ARG A 90 -18.78 -16.92 -1.24
C ARG A 90 -18.72 -18.26 -0.48
N TYR A 91 -19.64 -18.51 0.45
CA TYR A 91 -19.75 -19.76 1.20
C TYR A 91 -21.01 -20.56 0.89
N THR A 92 -22.03 -19.93 0.30
CA THR A 92 -23.34 -20.54 0.06
C THR A 92 -23.62 -20.84 -1.40
N ASP A 93 -22.86 -20.23 -2.32
CA ASP A 93 -23.00 -20.38 -3.76
C ASP A 93 -21.68 -20.90 -4.36
N PRO A 94 -21.65 -22.14 -4.88
CA PRO A 94 -20.44 -22.72 -5.47
C PRO A 94 -19.99 -22.02 -6.76
N ASN A 95 -20.85 -21.20 -7.38
CA ASN A 95 -20.52 -20.44 -8.58
C ASN A 95 -20.12 -18.98 -8.27
N HIS A 96 -20.00 -18.62 -7.00
CA HIS A 96 -19.67 -17.26 -6.57
C HIS A 96 -18.32 -16.82 -7.12
N LEU A 97 -18.33 -15.65 -7.77
CA LEU A 97 -17.14 -14.86 -8.08
C LEU A 97 -17.18 -13.58 -7.24
N ASN A 98 -16.01 -13.08 -6.83
CA ASN A 98 -15.98 -11.89 -5.98
C ASN A 98 -16.36 -10.64 -6.77
N TYR A 99 -15.95 -10.54 -8.02
CA TYR A 99 -16.16 -9.37 -8.86
C TYR A 99 -16.77 -9.76 -10.21
N ASP A 100 -18.10 -9.86 -10.25
CA ASP A 100 -18.86 -10.28 -11.44
C ASP A 100 -19.92 -9.25 -11.89
N ALA A 101 -19.85 -8.03 -11.39
CA ALA A 101 -20.81 -6.96 -11.69
C ALA A 101 -20.16 -5.85 -12.52
N ASP A 102 -20.98 -5.17 -13.32
CA ASP A 102 -20.54 -4.01 -14.10
C ASP A 102 -20.61 -2.70 -13.30
N HIS A 103 -21.33 -2.71 -12.18
CA HIS A 103 -21.56 -1.54 -11.34
C HIS A 103 -21.45 -1.90 -9.86
N TYR A 104 -20.82 -1.01 -9.08
CA TYR A 104 -20.59 -1.16 -7.65
C TYR A 104 -21.05 0.13 -6.94
N ASP A 105 -21.77 0.00 -5.83
CA ASP A 105 -22.23 1.14 -5.04
C ASP A 105 -21.03 1.84 -4.34
N PRO A 106 -21.09 3.14 -4.04
CA PRO A 106 -19.97 3.84 -3.40
C PRO A 106 -19.69 3.36 -1.95
N LEU A 107 -18.41 3.35 -1.55
CA LEU A 107 -17.92 3.16 -0.19
C LEU A 107 -17.60 4.53 0.42
N SER A 108 -18.18 4.86 1.58
CA SER A 108 -17.92 6.13 2.25
C SER A 108 -16.65 6.10 3.09
N PHE A 109 -15.90 7.20 3.12
CA PHE A 109 -14.83 7.47 4.07
C PHE A 109 -15.35 7.98 5.42
N ASP A 110 -16.61 8.43 5.51
CA ASP A 110 -17.24 8.92 6.75
C ASP A 110 -17.79 7.74 7.58
N ARG A 111 -16.90 6.84 7.98
CA ARG A 111 -17.22 5.68 8.82
C ARG A 111 -16.05 5.29 9.72
N PRO A 112 -16.31 4.63 10.87
CA PRO A 112 -15.25 4.09 11.71
C PRO A 112 -14.31 3.15 10.94
N GLU A 113 -13.03 3.21 11.30
CA GLU A 113 -11.94 2.44 10.68
C GLU A 113 -11.38 1.36 11.64
N PRO A 114 -12.18 0.37 12.07
CA PRO A 114 -11.77 -0.55 13.12
C PRO A 114 -10.60 -1.45 12.74
N ILE A 115 -10.43 -1.74 11.44
CA ILE A 115 -9.35 -2.58 10.94
C ILE A 115 -7.97 -1.91 11.09
N ASN A 116 -7.95 -0.58 11.17
CA ASN A 116 -6.73 0.22 11.33
C ASN A 116 -6.36 0.44 12.80
N THR A 117 -7.10 -0.13 13.76
CA THR A 117 -6.78 0.02 15.19
C THR A 117 -5.39 -0.54 15.51
N VAL A 118 -4.58 0.26 16.19
CA VAL A 118 -3.33 -0.18 16.83
C VAL A 118 -3.56 -0.23 18.35
N PRO A 119 -3.34 -1.39 19.01
CA PRO A 119 -3.43 -1.47 20.47
C PRO A 119 -2.48 -0.49 21.17
N GLU A 120 -2.91 0.07 22.29
CA GLU A 120 -2.18 1.15 22.98
C GLU A 120 -0.72 0.83 23.33
N ALA A 121 -0.44 -0.42 23.71
CA ALA A 121 0.89 -0.83 24.15
C ALA A 121 1.80 -1.31 23.00
N THR A 122 1.30 -1.34 21.76
CA THR A 122 2.05 -1.89 20.61
C THR A 122 3.33 -1.10 20.36
N GLN A 123 4.45 -1.80 20.37
CA GLN A 123 5.78 -1.29 20.06
C GLN A 123 6.12 -1.51 18.59
N LEU A 124 7.04 -0.70 18.04
CA LEU A 124 7.48 -0.74 16.64
C LEU A 124 8.01 -2.11 16.16
N THR A 125 8.51 -2.95 17.05
CA THR A 125 9.04 -4.28 16.73
C THR A 125 8.12 -5.43 17.16
N ASP A 126 6.89 -5.14 17.61
CA ASP A 126 5.93 -6.19 17.94
C ASP A 126 5.42 -6.89 16.67
N PRO A 127 5.18 -8.22 16.72
CA PRO A 127 4.52 -8.94 15.64
C PRO A 127 3.18 -8.33 15.26
N ILE A 128 2.86 -8.37 13.97
CA ILE A 128 1.62 -7.84 13.39
C ILE A 128 0.65 -9.01 13.24
N THR A 129 -0.34 -9.05 14.13
CA THR A 129 -1.32 -10.14 14.19
C THR A 129 -2.54 -9.87 13.31
N GLY A 130 -3.21 -10.93 12.85
CA GLY A 130 -4.52 -10.83 12.18
C GLY A 130 -4.49 -10.58 10.66
N ARG A 131 -5.66 -10.58 10.02
CA ARG A 131 -5.73 -10.53 8.54
C ARG A 131 -5.41 -9.16 7.95
N ALA A 132 -6.14 -8.14 8.38
CA ALA A 132 -6.00 -6.79 7.84
C ALA A 132 -4.74 -6.06 8.36
N PRO A 133 -4.41 -6.07 9.67
CA PRO A 133 -3.30 -5.27 10.20
C PRO A 133 -1.96 -5.48 9.50
N ASN A 134 -1.76 -6.67 8.93
CA ASN A 134 -0.58 -7.10 8.18
C ASN A 134 -0.33 -6.37 6.83
N HIS A 135 -1.22 -5.48 6.38
CA HIS A 135 -1.03 -4.78 5.10
C HIS A 135 -1.70 -3.39 5.03
N ILE A 136 -2.23 -2.86 6.13
CA ILE A 136 -2.83 -1.52 6.22
C ILE A 136 -2.12 -0.69 7.29
N ALA A 137 -2.76 0.31 7.90
CA ALA A 137 -2.11 1.26 8.82
C ALA A 137 -1.20 0.62 9.88
N PRO A 138 -1.54 -0.53 10.53
CA PRO A 138 -0.66 -1.19 11.51
C PRO A 138 0.64 -1.79 10.95
N ALA A 139 0.72 -2.02 9.63
CA ALA A 139 1.94 -2.36 8.92
C ALA A 139 2.65 -1.09 8.39
N GLU A 140 1.90 -0.14 7.84
CA GLU A 140 2.47 1.08 7.24
C GLU A 140 3.23 1.95 8.24
N TRP A 141 2.71 2.13 9.46
CA TRP A 141 3.36 3.00 10.46
C TRP A 141 4.74 2.50 10.90
N ARG A 142 5.07 1.22 10.63
CA ARG A 142 6.41 0.67 10.88
C ARG A 142 7.47 1.37 10.04
N PHE A 143 7.12 1.74 8.81
CA PHE A 143 8.00 2.51 7.94
C PHE A 143 8.24 3.92 8.49
N LEU A 144 7.19 4.58 9.01
CA LEU A 144 7.32 5.90 9.64
C LEU A 144 8.24 5.83 10.87
N GLY A 145 8.04 4.84 11.74
CA GLY A 145 8.93 4.61 12.88
C GLY A 145 10.37 4.31 12.47
N TRP A 146 10.57 3.63 11.34
CA TRP A 146 11.90 3.41 10.76
C TRP A 146 12.54 4.71 10.24
N LEU A 147 11.80 5.55 9.51
CA LEU A 147 12.29 6.86 9.06
C LEU A 147 12.77 7.70 10.25
N GLU A 148 12.00 7.71 11.34
CA GLU A 148 12.35 8.45 12.57
C GLU A 148 13.59 7.87 13.26
N ARG A 149 13.72 6.54 13.32
CA ARG A 149 14.91 5.88 13.87
C ARG A 149 16.18 6.20 13.08
N GLU A 150 16.08 6.25 11.75
CA GLU A 150 17.22 6.51 10.86
C GLU A 150 17.46 8.02 10.62
N GLY A 151 16.59 8.90 11.11
CA GLY A 151 16.75 10.35 11.01
C GLY A 151 16.31 10.97 9.67
N PHE A 152 15.47 10.29 8.90
CA PHE A 152 14.87 10.83 7.68
C PHE A 152 13.63 11.68 8.02
N ALA A 153 13.71 12.99 7.79
CA ALA A 153 12.55 13.88 7.87
C ALA A 153 11.57 13.57 6.72
N TYR A 154 10.27 13.57 7.02
CA TYR A 154 9.21 13.30 6.05
C TYR A 154 7.97 14.12 6.34
N ASP A 155 7.20 14.39 5.29
CA ASP A 155 5.80 14.80 5.37
C ASP A 155 4.90 13.61 5.01
N PHE A 156 3.71 13.55 5.59
CA PHE A 156 2.76 12.45 5.45
C PHE A 156 1.40 12.95 4.95
N TYR A 157 0.90 12.33 3.88
CA TYR A 157 -0.36 12.70 3.24
C TYR A 157 -1.23 11.46 3.02
N GLY A 158 -2.54 11.64 2.95
CA GLY A 158 -3.42 10.60 2.43
C GLY A 158 -3.36 10.55 0.90
N GLU A 159 -3.47 9.37 0.31
CA GLU A 159 -3.75 9.20 -1.12
C GLU A 159 -4.96 10.02 -1.59
N THR A 160 -5.99 10.19 -0.75
CA THR A 160 -7.13 11.08 -1.05
C THR A 160 -6.71 12.55 -1.21
N GLN A 161 -5.72 13.01 -0.45
CA GLN A 161 -5.16 14.37 -0.60
C GLN A 161 -4.33 14.47 -1.88
N PHE A 162 -3.62 13.39 -2.23
CA PHE A 162 -2.94 13.31 -3.53
C PHE A 162 -3.93 13.36 -4.70
N HIS A 163 -5.05 12.64 -4.62
CA HIS A 163 -6.14 12.73 -5.59
C HIS A 163 -6.68 14.16 -5.73
N ASN A 164 -6.86 14.87 -4.61
CA ASN A 164 -7.38 16.24 -4.61
C ASN A 164 -6.40 17.25 -5.20
N GLY A 165 -5.10 16.92 -5.25
CA GLY A 165 -4.05 17.82 -5.71
C GLY A 165 -3.39 18.63 -4.59
N ASP A 166 -3.57 18.20 -3.33
CA ASP A 166 -3.05 18.89 -2.15
C ASP A 166 -1.57 18.56 -1.87
N VAL A 167 -0.99 17.59 -2.58
CA VAL A 167 0.43 17.21 -2.45
C VAL A 167 1.25 17.95 -3.52
N PRO A 168 2.05 18.97 -3.16
CA PRO A 168 2.87 19.70 -4.11
C PRO A 168 4.11 18.87 -4.48
N LEU A 169 3.96 17.91 -5.40
CA LEU A 169 5.04 16.97 -5.77
C LEU A 169 6.38 17.63 -6.07
N ASP A 170 6.38 18.79 -6.73
CA ASP A 170 7.60 19.50 -7.13
C ASP A 170 8.36 20.15 -5.94
N ALA A 171 7.80 20.12 -4.72
CA ALA A 171 8.50 20.51 -3.50
C ALA A 171 9.30 19.36 -2.85
N TYR A 172 9.03 18.12 -3.28
CA TYR A 172 9.65 16.91 -2.76
C TYR A 172 10.69 16.37 -3.72
N ASP A 173 11.74 15.76 -3.16
CA ASP A 173 12.76 15.08 -3.96
C ASP A 173 12.35 13.60 -4.15
N VAL A 174 11.60 13.04 -3.19
CA VAL A 174 11.14 11.64 -3.18
C VAL A 174 9.68 11.53 -2.73
N LEU A 175 8.89 10.75 -3.46
CA LEU A 175 7.59 10.25 -3.00
C LEU A 175 7.71 8.76 -2.64
N VAL A 176 7.20 8.37 -1.48
CA VAL A 176 7.15 6.97 -1.04
C VAL A 176 5.70 6.48 -1.03
N ILE A 177 5.49 5.32 -1.64
CA ILE A 177 4.24 4.55 -1.53
C ILE A 177 4.54 3.17 -0.93
N SER A 178 3.74 2.78 0.05
CA SER A 178 3.87 1.54 0.83
C SER A 178 2.57 1.33 1.62
N THR A 179 2.27 0.19 2.21
CA THR A 179 2.84 -1.17 2.05
C THR A 179 2.01 -1.97 1.04
N HIS A 180 0.74 -1.58 0.85
CA HIS A 180 -0.21 -2.19 -0.06
C HIS A 180 -1.09 -1.11 -0.74
N PRO A 181 -0.53 -0.27 -1.63
CA PRO A 181 -1.25 0.80 -2.32
C PRO A 181 -2.08 0.26 -3.50
N GLU A 182 -3.00 -0.68 -3.25
CA GLU A 182 -3.74 -1.45 -4.28
C GLU A 182 -4.70 -0.61 -5.13
N TYR A 183 -5.31 0.42 -4.53
CA TYR A 183 -6.43 1.14 -5.14
C TYR A 183 -6.07 2.58 -5.46
N TRP A 184 -6.02 2.92 -6.75
CA TRP A 184 -5.56 4.23 -7.21
C TRP A 184 -6.51 4.83 -8.23
N SER A 185 -6.71 6.15 -8.18
CA SER A 185 -7.42 6.84 -9.26
C SER A 185 -6.51 7.03 -10.47
N ARG A 186 -7.10 7.02 -11.67
CA ARG A 186 -6.40 7.36 -12.91
C ARG A 186 -5.67 8.70 -12.85
N LYS A 187 -6.29 9.70 -12.21
CA LYS A 187 -5.69 11.02 -11.99
C LYS A 187 -4.38 10.92 -11.21
N MET A 188 -4.38 10.18 -10.09
CA MET A 188 -3.18 9.99 -9.28
C MET A 188 -2.07 9.30 -10.07
N TYR A 189 -2.41 8.22 -10.78
CA TYR A 189 -1.45 7.46 -11.59
C TYR A 189 -0.75 8.34 -12.63
N PHE A 190 -1.50 9.04 -13.48
CA PHE A 190 -0.90 9.89 -14.53
C PHE A 190 -0.18 11.11 -13.95
N THR A 191 -0.65 11.66 -12.82
CA THR A 191 0.06 12.76 -12.14
C THR A 191 1.42 12.31 -11.63
N LEU A 192 1.48 11.15 -10.97
CA LEU A 192 2.73 10.59 -10.47
C LEU A 192 3.66 10.18 -11.63
N LYS A 193 3.12 9.51 -12.64
CA LYS A 193 3.87 9.11 -13.83
C LYS A 193 4.49 10.31 -14.55
N ALA A 194 3.72 11.38 -14.78
CA ALA A 194 4.26 12.60 -15.38
C ALA A 194 5.37 13.23 -14.52
N TRP A 195 5.20 13.26 -13.19
CA TRP A 195 6.25 13.77 -12.30
C TRP A 195 7.55 12.96 -12.40
N VAL A 196 7.48 11.63 -12.39
CA VAL A 196 8.66 10.76 -12.50
C VAL A 196 9.29 10.79 -13.89
N HIS A 197 8.48 10.69 -14.95
CA HIS A 197 9.00 10.53 -16.31
C HIS A 197 9.36 11.84 -16.98
N GLU A 198 8.70 12.95 -16.62
CA GLU A 198 8.87 14.23 -17.33
C GLU A 198 9.52 15.31 -16.46
N ARG A 199 9.43 15.21 -15.13
CA ARG A 199 9.88 16.28 -14.21
C ARG A 199 11.00 15.87 -13.26
N GLY A 200 11.60 14.69 -13.46
CA GLY A 200 12.74 14.24 -12.66
C GLY A 200 12.37 13.72 -11.26
N GLY A 201 11.09 13.46 -10.99
CA GLY A 201 10.62 12.93 -9.71
C GLY A 201 11.16 11.54 -9.41
N LYS A 202 11.35 11.23 -8.13
CA LYS A 202 11.87 9.92 -7.67
C LYS A 202 10.83 9.20 -6.82
N LEU A 203 10.52 7.96 -7.19
CA LEU A 203 9.50 7.13 -6.56
C LEU A 203 10.15 5.96 -5.82
N LEU A 204 9.79 5.81 -4.55
CA LEU A 204 10.14 4.65 -3.74
C LEU A 204 8.88 3.82 -3.48
N TYR A 205 8.81 2.63 -4.07
CA TYR A 205 7.70 1.69 -3.90
C TYR A 205 8.11 0.51 -3.00
N LEU A 206 7.68 0.58 -1.73
CA LEU A 206 7.98 -0.41 -0.68
C LEU A 206 6.81 -1.33 -0.39
N GLY A 207 6.11 -1.78 -1.44
CA GLY A 207 4.92 -2.62 -1.32
C GLY A 207 4.83 -3.71 -2.37
N GLY A 208 3.72 -4.45 -2.32
CA GLY A 208 3.28 -5.41 -3.32
C GLY A 208 1.82 -5.15 -3.68
N ASN A 209 1.38 -5.65 -4.84
CA ASN A 209 0.04 -5.46 -5.41
C ASN A 209 -0.37 -3.99 -5.52
N GLY A 210 0.57 -3.12 -5.87
CA GLY A 210 0.36 -1.69 -5.99
C GLY A 210 -0.36 -1.32 -7.27
N ILE A 211 -1.33 -0.39 -7.18
CA ILE A 211 -2.06 0.18 -8.32
C ILE A 211 -2.79 -0.91 -9.13
N ASN A 212 -3.24 -1.98 -8.48
CA ASN A 212 -3.89 -3.09 -9.15
C ASN A 212 -5.32 -2.79 -9.60
N ALA A 213 -6.00 -1.82 -8.98
CA ALA A 213 -7.39 -1.48 -9.31
C ALA A 213 -7.66 0.03 -9.35
N GLU A 214 -8.48 0.46 -10.31
CA GLU A 214 -8.92 1.84 -10.41
C GLU A 214 -9.98 2.15 -9.33
N VAL A 215 -9.92 3.36 -8.76
CA VAL A 215 -11.02 3.96 -8.01
C VAL A 215 -11.49 5.27 -8.64
N GLU A 216 -12.79 5.51 -8.53
CA GLU A 216 -13.43 6.78 -8.88
C GLU A 216 -13.98 7.46 -7.64
N PHE A 217 -13.90 8.79 -7.58
CA PHE A 217 -14.44 9.60 -6.50
C PHE A 217 -15.65 10.37 -7.03
N PRO A 218 -16.89 9.89 -6.81
CA PRO A 218 -18.08 10.61 -7.24
C PRO A 218 -18.33 11.88 -6.42
N ASP A 219 -17.78 11.95 -5.21
CA ASP A 219 -17.75 13.13 -4.35
C ASP A 219 -16.53 13.08 -3.40
N GLU A 220 -16.40 14.08 -2.51
CA GLU A 220 -15.29 14.21 -1.55
C GLU A 220 -15.27 13.09 -0.47
N TYR A 221 -16.39 12.40 -0.24
CA TYR A 221 -16.59 11.53 0.92
C TYR A 221 -16.76 10.06 0.55
N THR A 222 -16.72 9.72 -0.73
CA THR A 222 -16.98 8.36 -1.20
C THR A 222 -16.06 7.95 -2.34
N MET A 223 -15.87 6.65 -2.49
CA MET A 223 -15.14 6.05 -3.61
C MET A 223 -15.92 4.88 -4.20
N ILE A 224 -15.76 4.65 -5.49
CA ILE A 224 -16.23 3.45 -6.19
C ILE A 224 -15.01 2.67 -6.63
N VAL A 225 -14.93 1.41 -6.21
CA VAL A 225 -13.87 0.50 -6.65
C VAL A 225 -14.28 -0.10 -8.00
N GLN A 226 -13.48 0.17 -9.03
CA GLN A 226 -13.68 -0.35 -10.38
C GLN A 226 -13.01 -1.72 -10.49
N ASN A 227 -13.64 -2.75 -9.90
CA ASN A 227 -13.08 -4.11 -9.91
C ASN A 227 -13.02 -4.76 -11.31
N ALA A 228 -13.68 -4.13 -12.30
CA ALA A 228 -14.04 -4.76 -13.57
C ALA A 228 -14.83 -6.07 -13.36
N ASN A 229 -15.29 -6.68 -14.46
CA ASN A 229 -15.91 -8.00 -14.40
C ASN A 229 -14.83 -9.06 -14.62
N GLU A 230 -14.50 -9.85 -13.61
CA GLU A 230 -13.47 -10.92 -13.66
C GLU A 230 -13.70 -11.87 -14.84
N ARG A 231 -14.96 -12.14 -15.20
CA ARG A 231 -15.29 -13.01 -16.34
C ARG A 231 -14.86 -12.44 -17.69
N VAL A 232 -14.65 -11.13 -17.78
CA VAL A 232 -14.35 -10.43 -19.03
C VAL A 232 -12.84 -10.21 -19.15
N TRP A 233 -12.24 -9.51 -18.19
CA TRP A 233 -10.85 -9.06 -18.37
C TRP A 233 -9.82 -10.18 -18.20
N MET A 234 -10.11 -11.20 -17.38
CA MET A 234 -9.21 -12.36 -17.21
C MET A 234 -9.13 -13.28 -18.45
N GLN A 235 -9.96 -13.04 -19.47
CA GLN A 235 -9.88 -13.78 -20.74
C GLN A 235 -8.75 -13.28 -21.65
N ASP A 236 -8.25 -12.07 -21.42
CA ASP A 236 -7.17 -11.48 -22.21
C ASP A 236 -5.83 -11.61 -21.45
N PRO A 237 -4.91 -12.48 -21.91
CA PRO A 237 -3.62 -12.68 -21.25
C PRO A 237 -2.67 -11.48 -21.36
N THR A 238 -3.03 -10.45 -22.14
CA THR A 238 -2.26 -9.20 -22.25
C THR A 238 -2.63 -8.18 -21.16
N ILE A 239 -3.73 -8.43 -20.44
CA ILE A 239 -4.18 -7.59 -19.33
C ILE A 239 -3.59 -8.13 -18.02
N GLU A 240 -2.80 -7.29 -17.36
CA GLU A 240 -1.98 -7.68 -16.21
C GLU A 240 -2.68 -7.42 -14.86
N SER A 241 -3.67 -6.53 -14.83
CA SER A 241 -4.38 -6.12 -13.61
C SER A 241 -5.79 -5.55 -13.90
N ARG A 242 -6.58 -5.32 -12.85
CA ARG A 242 -7.88 -4.64 -12.97
C ARG A 242 -7.70 -3.18 -13.41
N PHE A 243 -6.61 -2.54 -12.97
CA PHE A 243 -6.25 -1.18 -13.37
C PHE A 243 -5.90 -1.14 -14.85
N HIS A 244 -5.03 -2.06 -15.33
CA HIS A 244 -4.71 -2.20 -16.75
C HIS A 244 -5.98 -2.40 -17.58
N ALA A 245 -6.89 -3.29 -17.16
CA ALA A 245 -8.17 -3.53 -17.84
C ALA A 245 -9.01 -2.25 -18.03
N ARG A 246 -8.92 -1.30 -17.11
CA ARG A 246 -9.77 -0.10 -17.05
C ARG A 246 -9.11 1.14 -17.64
N VAL A 247 -7.80 1.28 -17.43
CA VAL A 247 -7.01 2.44 -17.81
C VAL A 247 -6.35 2.24 -19.17
N GLY A 248 -6.20 0.99 -19.62
CA GLY A 248 -5.53 0.63 -20.87
C GLY A 248 -4.01 0.72 -20.78
N GLU A 249 -3.47 0.85 -19.57
CA GLU A 249 -2.04 0.88 -19.29
C GLU A 249 -1.73 0.14 -17.99
N SER A 250 -0.75 -0.75 -18.03
CA SER A 250 -0.25 -1.46 -16.85
C SER A 250 0.50 -0.55 -15.89
N GLU A 251 0.28 -0.76 -14.60
CA GLU A 251 1.02 -0.13 -13.52
C GLU A 251 2.54 -0.37 -13.59
N ALA A 252 2.98 -1.46 -14.24
CA ALA A 252 4.40 -1.74 -14.45
C ALA A 252 5.15 -0.64 -15.22
N ASN A 253 4.44 0.16 -16.04
CA ASN A 253 5.04 1.32 -16.73
C ASN A 253 5.56 2.39 -15.76
N LEU A 254 5.01 2.44 -14.54
CA LEU A 254 5.41 3.37 -13.48
C LEU A 254 6.15 2.66 -12.34
N LEU A 255 5.70 1.48 -11.93
CA LEU A 255 6.30 0.78 -10.79
C LEU A 255 7.51 -0.07 -11.22
N GLY A 256 7.70 -0.30 -12.51
CA GLY A 256 8.71 -1.23 -13.04
C GLY A 256 8.34 -2.71 -12.87
N ILE A 257 7.31 -3.01 -12.08
CA ILE A 257 6.82 -4.35 -11.75
C ILE A 257 5.29 -4.32 -11.60
N VAL A 258 4.65 -5.47 -11.75
CA VAL A 258 3.20 -5.66 -11.61
C VAL A 258 2.90 -6.91 -10.80
N TYR A 259 1.78 -6.89 -10.08
CA TYR A 259 1.28 -8.03 -9.30
C TYR A 259 1.24 -9.32 -10.12
N ASP A 260 1.64 -10.42 -9.48
CA ASP A 260 1.53 -11.75 -10.05
C ASP A 260 0.95 -12.74 -9.04
N PRO A 261 -0.12 -13.47 -9.40
CA PRO A 261 -0.80 -14.39 -8.50
C PRO A 261 0.06 -15.57 -8.05
N ARG A 262 1.16 -15.92 -8.74
CA ARG A 262 2.05 -17.02 -8.33
C ARG A 262 2.69 -16.80 -6.95
N GLY A 263 2.77 -15.55 -6.51
CA GLY A 263 3.33 -15.21 -5.20
C GLY A 263 2.30 -14.95 -4.10
N ILE A 264 1.00 -14.97 -4.40
CA ILE A 264 -0.04 -14.66 -3.42
C ILE A 264 0.00 -15.63 -2.24
N MET A 265 -0.16 -15.11 -1.02
CA MET A 265 -0.15 -15.86 0.25
C MET A 265 1.12 -16.71 0.47
N THR A 266 2.26 -16.34 -0.13
CA THR A 266 3.57 -16.95 0.12
C THR A 266 4.54 -15.94 0.74
N ALA A 267 5.62 -16.40 1.39
CA ALA A 267 6.70 -15.53 1.84
C ALA A 267 8.05 -16.25 1.81
N ALA A 268 9.11 -15.51 1.51
CA ALA A 268 10.49 -15.99 1.52
C ALA A 268 11.49 -14.82 1.71
N PRO A 269 12.77 -15.11 1.99
CA PRO A 269 13.85 -14.15 1.83
C PRO A 269 14.08 -13.79 0.35
N TYR A 270 14.75 -12.67 0.10
CA TYR A 270 15.30 -12.35 -1.22
C TYR A 270 16.65 -13.02 -1.42
N ARG A 271 17.00 -13.29 -2.68
CA ARG A 271 18.33 -13.64 -3.16
C ARG A 271 18.87 -12.48 -4.00
N VAL A 272 20.10 -12.06 -3.74
CA VAL A 272 20.76 -10.98 -4.49
C VAL A 272 21.13 -11.45 -5.90
N VAL A 273 20.83 -10.62 -6.89
CA VAL A 273 21.14 -10.83 -8.32
C VAL A 273 22.31 -9.96 -8.77
N ASP A 274 22.34 -8.69 -8.36
CA ASP A 274 23.42 -7.74 -8.70
C ASP A 274 23.90 -6.95 -7.48
N ALA A 275 24.83 -7.54 -6.73
CA ALA A 275 25.45 -7.01 -5.52
C ALA A 275 26.39 -5.83 -5.78
N ASP A 276 26.88 -5.67 -7.01
CA ASP A 276 27.78 -4.54 -7.37
C ASP A 276 26.99 -3.23 -7.50
N HIS A 277 25.67 -3.31 -7.62
CA HIS A 277 24.80 -2.15 -7.68
C HIS A 277 24.82 -1.36 -6.35
N TRP A 278 24.80 -0.02 -6.45
CA TRP A 278 24.94 0.89 -5.31
C TRP A 278 23.87 0.69 -4.22
N VAL A 279 22.73 0.10 -4.56
CA VAL A 279 21.67 -0.28 -3.61
C VAL A 279 22.19 -1.18 -2.49
N PHE A 280 23.15 -2.05 -2.79
CA PHE A 280 23.73 -2.99 -1.82
C PHE A 280 24.98 -2.45 -1.12
N ALA A 281 25.35 -1.19 -1.34
CA ALA A 281 26.51 -0.58 -0.68
C ALA A 281 26.45 -0.75 0.85
N ASN A 282 27.57 -1.16 1.45
CA ASN A 282 27.68 -1.37 2.90
C ASN A 282 26.70 -2.39 3.50
N THR A 283 26.13 -3.30 2.70
CA THR A 283 25.36 -4.45 3.20
C THR A 283 26.25 -5.67 3.45
N GLY A 284 27.38 -5.78 2.75
CA GLY A 284 28.25 -6.95 2.77
C GLY A 284 27.72 -8.15 1.96
N LEU A 285 26.57 -8.01 1.31
CA LEU A 285 25.95 -9.05 0.49
C LEU A 285 26.70 -9.26 -0.82
N GLN A 286 26.70 -10.50 -1.31
CA GLN A 286 27.23 -10.92 -2.61
C GLN A 286 26.12 -11.54 -3.47
N ASN A 287 26.38 -11.69 -4.77
CA ASN A 287 25.46 -12.39 -5.67
C ASN A 287 25.17 -13.81 -5.15
N GLY A 288 23.88 -14.15 -5.04
CA GLY A 288 23.41 -15.42 -4.49
C GLY A 288 23.18 -15.42 -2.98
N ASP A 289 23.65 -14.41 -2.24
CA ASP A 289 23.34 -14.29 -0.80
C ASP A 289 21.86 -14.03 -0.58
N THR A 290 21.38 -14.43 0.60
CA THR A 290 19.98 -14.27 1.01
C THR A 290 19.83 -13.28 2.16
N PHE A 291 18.82 -12.41 2.06
CA PHE A 291 18.50 -11.39 3.06
C PHE A 291 16.98 -11.20 3.23
N GLY A 292 16.54 -10.45 4.23
CA GLY A 292 15.11 -10.30 4.52
C GLY A 292 14.52 -11.58 5.14
N LYS A 293 15.25 -12.21 6.06
CA LYS A 293 14.88 -13.50 6.67
C LYS A 293 13.91 -13.34 7.84
N VAL A 294 13.87 -12.16 8.44
CA VAL A 294 13.05 -11.86 9.61
C VAL A 294 11.93 -10.90 9.18
N SER A 295 10.71 -11.17 9.64
CA SER A 295 9.53 -10.33 9.38
C SER A 295 8.60 -10.34 10.57
N LEU A 296 7.98 -9.20 10.86
CA LEU A 296 6.92 -9.06 11.86
C LEU A 296 5.55 -9.56 11.35
N HIS A 297 5.44 -9.97 10.09
CA HIS A 297 4.19 -10.37 9.47
C HIS A 297 3.77 -11.78 9.88
N GLU A 298 2.74 -11.91 10.71
CA GLU A 298 2.29 -13.23 11.19
C GLU A 298 1.30 -13.93 10.27
N ARG A 299 0.69 -13.20 9.32
CA ARG A 299 -0.29 -13.79 8.41
C ARG A 299 0.39 -14.69 7.37
N VAL A 300 1.53 -14.27 6.85
CA VAL A 300 2.35 -15.01 5.89
C VAL A 300 3.81 -14.90 6.33
N PRO A 301 4.23 -15.64 7.38
CA PRO A 301 5.60 -15.59 7.85
C PRO A 301 6.54 -16.23 6.82
N GLY A 302 7.80 -15.78 6.77
CA GLY A 302 8.81 -16.41 5.90
C GLY A 302 9.86 -15.47 5.33
N GLY A 303 9.63 -14.16 5.36
CA GLY A 303 10.64 -13.17 4.97
C GLY A 303 10.05 -11.92 4.32
N ALA A 304 10.94 -11.09 3.78
CA ALA A 304 10.64 -9.78 3.22
C ALA A 304 10.03 -9.82 1.80
N SER A 305 10.02 -10.98 1.13
CA SER A 305 9.34 -11.20 -0.15
C SER A 305 8.09 -12.05 0.06
N GLY A 306 6.94 -11.45 0.33
CA GLY A 306 5.71 -12.17 0.51
C GLY A 306 4.41 -11.39 0.65
N HIS A 307 3.39 -12.14 1.08
CA HIS A 307 1.95 -11.86 1.11
C HIS A 307 1.35 -11.66 -0.29
N GLU A 308 1.78 -10.64 -1.02
CA GLU A 308 1.52 -10.46 -2.45
C GLU A 308 2.79 -9.85 -3.04
N THR A 309 3.14 -10.28 -4.26
CA THR A 309 4.45 -9.96 -4.83
C THR A 309 4.37 -9.62 -6.30
N ASP A 310 5.22 -8.67 -6.70
CA ASP A 310 5.19 -8.09 -8.04
C ASP A 310 6.45 -8.50 -8.81
N LYS A 311 6.35 -8.62 -10.13
CA LYS A 311 7.47 -8.98 -11.03
C LYS A 311 7.56 -8.06 -12.24
N ILE A 312 8.73 -8.04 -12.87
CA ILE A 312 8.94 -7.44 -14.18
C ILE A 312 8.01 -8.13 -15.18
N SER A 313 7.44 -7.35 -16.10
CA SER A 313 6.58 -7.86 -17.15
C SER A 313 6.90 -7.23 -18.51
N ALA A 314 6.14 -7.59 -19.54
CA ALA A 314 6.30 -7.00 -20.86
C ALA A 314 6.00 -5.49 -20.90
N SER A 315 5.26 -4.98 -19.91
CA SER A 315 4.93 -3.57 -19.76
C SER A 315 5.96 -2.77 -18.96
N SER A 316 6.93 -3.43 -18.31
CA SER A 316 7.99 -2.75 -17.57
C SER A 316 8.88 -1.92 -18.52
N PRO A 317 9.44 -0.78 -18.06
CA PRO A 317 10.41 -0.02 -18.85
C PRO A 317 11.56 -0.89 -19.33
N SER A 318 12.00 -0.70 -20.58
CA SER A 318 13.04 -1.55 -21.20
C SER A 318 14.40 -1.48 -20.52
N ASN A 319 14.64 -0.46 -19.70
CA ASN A 319 15.85 -0.27 -18.91
C ASN A 319 15.67 -0.65 -17.42
N VAL A 320 14.60 -1.39 -17.07
CA VAL A 320 14.44 -1.92 -15.72
C VAL A 320 15.57 -2.90 -15.38
N HIS A 321 16.16 -2.72 -14.20
CA HIS A 321 17.30 -3.50 -13.74
C HIS A 321 16.92 -4.34 -12.52
N LEU A 322 17.10 -5.66 -12.61
CA LEU A 322 16.78 -6.62 -11.56
C LEU A 322 17.93 -6.72 -10.55
N LEU A 323 17.64 -6.41 -9.28
CA LEU A 323 18.62 -6.34 -8.19
C LEU A 323 18.58 -7.55 -7.27
N ALA A 324 17.38 -8.05 -6.96
CA ALA A 324 17.15 -9.21 -6.13
C ALA A 324 15.80 -9.87 -6.45
N GLU A 325 15.66 -11.14 -6.10
CA GLU A 325 14.45 -11.92 -6.35
C GLU A 325 14.08 -12.76 -5.13
N GLY A 326 12.80 -12.78 -4.77
CA GLY A 326 12.26 -13.62 -3.71
C GLY A 326 12.37 -15.12 -3.99
N LEU A 327 12.67 -15.91 -2.97
CA LEU A 327 12.75 -17.37 -3.04
C LEU A 327 11.41 -18.06 -2.71
N ASN A 328 10.30 -17.48 -3.19
CA ASN A 328 8.97 -17.99 -2.90
C ASN A 328 8.76 -19.40 -3.53
N PRO A 329 7.86 -20.24 -3.00
CA PRO A 329 7.82 -21.67 -3.32
C PRO A 329 7.55 -22.01 -4.79
N GLU A 330 6.75 -21.20 -5.49
CA GLU A 330 6.50 -21.36 -6.92
C GLU A 330 7.62 -20.70 -7.73
N GLU A 331 8.09 -21.35 -8.79
CA GLU A 331 9.11 -20.79 -9.68
C GLU A 331 8.61 -19.48 -10.31
N GLY A 332 9.39 -18.41 -10.14
CA GLY A 332 8.99 -17.06 -10.53
C GLY A 332 7.87 -16.45 -9.67
N GLY A 333 7.54 -17.06 -8.52
CA GLY A 333 6.58 -16.52 -7.56
C GLY A 333 7.14 -15.42 -6.66
N GLY A 334 8.45 -15.21 -6.65
CA GLY A 334 9.13 -14.21 -5.82
C GLY A 334 8.83 -12.76 -6.20
N GLY A 335 8.87 -11.86 -5.23
CA GLY A 335 8.92 -10.41 -5.52
C GLY A 335 10.24 -10.07 -6.20
N GLN A 336 10.21 -9.21 -7.21
CA GLN A 336 11.42 -8.74 -7.88
C GLN A 336 11.74 -7.32 -7.45
N MET A 337 12.91 -7.14 -6.85
CA MET A 337 13.46 -5.85 -6.49
C MET A 337 14.13 -5.23 -7.71
N VAL A 338 13.66 -4.06 -8.12
CA VAL A 338 14.13 -3.41 -9.35
C VAL A 338 14.42 -1.94 -9.16
N VAL A 339 15.22 -1.41 -10.09
CA VAL A 339 15.42 0.03 -10.26
C VAL A 339 15.38 0.40 -11.74
N TYR A 340 14.88 1.59 -12.06
CA TYR A 340 15.09 2.21 -13.38
C TYR A 340 15.17 3.73 -13.26
N GLU A 341 15.82 4.36 -14.23
CA GLU A 341 15.95 5.80 -14.35
C GLU A 341 15.26 6.30 -15.63
N THR A 342 14.77 7.54 -15.61
CA THR A 342 14.10 8.17 -16.75
C THR A 342 15.01 9.18 -17.42
N ALA A 343 14.72 9.53 -18.69
CA ALA A 343 15.49 10.53 -19.42
C ALA A 343 15.44 11.93 -18.79
N SER A 344 14.43 12.23 -17.96
CA SER A 344 14.33 13.49 -17.20
C SER A 344 15.15 13.51 -15.92
N GLY A 345 15.87 12.41 -15.59
CA GLY A 345 16.61 12.26 -14.34
C GLY A 345 15.76 11.75 -13.17
N GLY A 346 14.51 11.36 -13.44
CA GLY A 346 13.66 10.69 -12.46
C GLY A 346 14.11 9.24 -12.26
N ALA A 347 13.65 8.62 -11.17
CA ALA A 347 14.03 7.25 -10.84
C ALA A 347 12.92 6.52 -10.08
N VAL A 348 12.84 5.22 -10.24
CA VAL A 348 11.93 4.36 -9.47
C VAL A 348 12.71 3.21 -8.89
N PHE A 349 12.53 2.96 -7.60
CA PHE A 349 12.97 1.75 -6.92
C PHE A 349 11.76 1.03 -6.34
N SER A 350 11.65 -0.26 -6.63
CA SER A 350 10.51 -1.08 -6.24
C SER A 350 10.96 -2.39 -5.63
N VAL A 351 10.35 -2.80 -4.52
CA VAL A 351 10.70 -4.05 -3.83
C VAL A 351 9.81 -5.22 -4.25
N GLY A 352 8.58 -4.95 -4.68
CA GLY A 352 7.62 -5.96 -5.15
C GLY A 352 7.13 -6.90 -4.06
N SER A 353 6.95 -6.40 -2.84
CA SER A 353 6.42 -7.18 -1.73
C SER A 353 5.74 -6.36 -0.63
N ILE A 354 4.58 -6.83 -0.17
CA ILE A 354 3.91 -6.31 1.03
C ILE A 354 4.72 -6.57 2.31
N THR A 355 5.51 -7.65 2.40
CA THR A 355 6.21 -7.97 3.66
C THR A 355 7.49 -7.18 3.88
N TRP A 356 7.91 -6.34 2.93
CA TRP A 356 9.12 -5.51 3.05
C TRP A 356 9.10 -4.60 4.28
N VAL A 357 8.02 -3.82 4.46
CA VAL A 357 7.89 -2.87 5.58
C VAL A 357 7.82 -3.60 6.92
N SER A 358 7.19 -4.78 6.98
CA SER A 358 7.20 -5.61 8.19
C SER A 358 8.57 -6.20 8.53
N SER A 359 9.53 -6.17 7.62
CA SER A 359 10.92 -6.61 7.84
C SER A 359 11.88 -5.46 8.13
N ILE A 360 11.52 -4.21 7.81
CA ILE A 360 12.46 -3.08 7.78
C ILE A 360 13.10 -2.73 9.13
N LEU A 361 12.39 -2.99 10.23
CA LEU A 361 12.88 -2.71 11.59
C LEU A 361 13.70 -3.85 12.19
N VAL A 362 13.59 -5.07 11.63
CA VAL A 362 14.10 -6.32 12.22
C VAL A 362 15.10 -7.07 11.34
N ASP A 363 15.33 -6.61 10.11
CA ASP A 363 16.34 -7.14 9.20
C ASP A 363 17.29 -6.02 8.74
N GLU A 364 18.58 -6.16 9.06
CA GLU A 364 19.58 -5.12 8.84
C GLU A 364 19.81 -4.82 7.35
N ALA A 365 19.73 -5.83 6.49
CA ALA A 365 19.92 -5.66 5.06
C ALA A 365 18.74 -4.92 4.42
N VAL A 366 17.50 -5.29 4.79
CA VAL A 366 16.29 -4.57 4.37
C VAL A 366 16.35 -3.10 4.78
N SER A 367 16.75 -2.83 6.02
CA SER A 367 16.98 -1.48 6.54
C SER A 367 18.05 -0.73 5.74
N ARG A 368 19.24 -1.33 5.56
CA ARG A 368 20.38 -0.70 4.88
C ARG A 368 20.07 -0.40 3.41
N ILE A 369 19.45 -1.34 2.69
CA ILE A 369 19.03 -1.17 1.29
C ILE A 369 18.07 0.02 1.16
N THR A 370 17.05 0.09 2.02
CA THR A 370 16.08 1.21 2.00
C THR A 370 16.77 2.55 2.27
N ALA A 371 17.71 2.60 3.23
CA ALA A 371 18.48 3.80 3.54
C ALA A 371 19.40 4.23 2.39
N ASN A 372 20.04 3.29 1.69
CA ASN A 372 20.87 3.58 0.52
C ASN A 372 20.06 4.23 -0.60
N VAL A 373 18.87 3.70 -0.89
CA VAL A 373 17.96 4.26 -1.91
C VAL A 373 17.50 5.67 -1.54
N LEU A 374 17.00 5.87 -0.32
CA LEU A 374 16.59 7.21 0.12
C LEU A 374 17.74 8.21 0.07
N THR A 375 18.92 7.84 0.57
CA THR A 375 20.11 8.71 0.55
C THR A 375 20.47 9.09 -0.88
N ARG A 376 20.47 8.12 -1.80
CA ARG A 376 20.78 8.37 -3.22
C ARG A 376 19.73 9.26 -3.88
N PHE A 377 18.46 9.05 -3.57
CA PHE A 377 17.37 9.83 -4.15
C PHE A 377 17.29 11.27 -3.59
N LEU A 378 17.76 11.51 -2.37
CA LEU A 378 17.88 12.84 -1.78
C LEU A 378 19.14 13.62 -2.21
N SER A 379 20.06 12.97 -2.91
CA SER A 379 21.31 13.56 -3.39
C SER A 379 21.18 14.29 -4.73
#